data_AF-A0A2J7QD08-F1
#
_entry.id   AF-A0A2J7QD08-F1
#
_cell.length_a   1.000
_cell.length_b   1.000
_cell.length_c   1.000
_cell.angle_alpha   90.00
_cell.angle_beta   90.00
_cell.angle_gamma   90.00
#
_symmetry.space_group_name_H-M   'P 1'
#
loop_
_entity.id
_entity.type
_entity.pdbx_description
1 polymer ?
#
loop_
_entity_poly.entity_id
_entity_poly.type
_entity_poly.pdbx_seq_one_letter_code
_entity_poly.pdbx_strand_id
1 'polypeptide(L)'
;MNGCVVHANTEDVSLLGYLSNSEFPLPLYNDAAETNPVFHLRRFDEFINFHNVPKPLRLAVACRSMVGHIGKQWVEAVMHNVADYEAFKKAFLNTWWSTSRQSLVKCTLYQAKYDRRSGLSLSGHFLKHVTMASYLDPRPSDGELIEAIRAHYPIGVQRAMLTNQMYTIDLNHYFYSIDEYLQFKAIASQWHTKEFIYSLINYVYCHHILKLLVIELFIFLSSFYFIFYFLAYLSFIYVPLDVFHILPFLLWIYGM
;
A
#
# COMPACT_ATOMS: atom_id res chain seq x y z
N MET A 1 -20.20 -19.36 -59.32
CA MET A 1 -21.43 -18.94 -58.61
C MET A 1 -22.16 -20.20 -58.17
N ASN A 2 -22.14 -20.48 -56.87
CA ASN A 2 -23.06 -21.36 -56.14
C ASN A 2 -22.79 -21.07 -54.66
N GLY A 3 -23.59 -20.18 -54.09
CA GLY A 3 -23.52 -19.80 -52.68
C GLY A 3 -24.08 -20.94 -51.83
N CYS A 4 -23.26 -21.43 -50.91
CA CYS A 4 -23.70 -22.38 -49.90
C CYS A 4 -24.56 -21.61 -48.89
N VAL A 5 -25.87 -21.89 -48.90
CA VAL A 5 -26.83 -21.43 -47.91
C VAL A 5 -26.57 -22.21 -46.62
N VAL A 6 -26.08 -21.51 -45.58
CA VAL A 6 -25.93 -22.07 -44.24
C VAL A 6 -27.29 -21.95 -43.53
N HIS A 7 -27.99 -23.08 -43.42
CA HIS A 7 -29.18 -23.21 -42.60
C HIS A 7 -28.85 -23.85 -41.24
N ALA A 8 -29.50 -23.29 -40.21
CA ALA A 8 -29.83 -23.85 -38.89
C ALA A 8 -28.72 -23.84 -37.81
N ASN A 9 -28.84 -22.97 -36.80
CA ASN A 9 -29.76 -23.06 -35.64
C ASN A 9 -29.58 -24.33 -34.81
N THR A 10 -28.39 -24.53 -34.21
CA THR A 10 -28.24 -25.41 -33.02
C THR A 10 -27.01 -25.10 -32.15
N GLU A 11 -26.00 -24.39 -32.67
CA GLU A 11 -24.75 -24.11 -31.91
C GLU A 11 -24.82 -22.86 -31.00
N ASP A 12 -25.71 -21.91 -31.29
CA ASP A 12 -25.81 -20.67 -30.50
C ASP A 12 -26.42 -20.87 -29.11
N VAL A 13 -27.20 -21.95 -28.92
CA VAL A 13 -27.95 -22.19 -27.67
C VAL A 13 -27.02 -22.59 -26.51
N SER A 14 -25.85 -23.17 -26.78
CA SER A 14 -24.89 -23.58 -25.73
C SER A 14 -23.89 -22.49 -25.35
N LEU A 15 -23.55 -21.60 -26.30
CA LEU A 15 -22.58 -20.53 -26.10
C LEU A 15 -23.19 -19.31 -25.39
N LEU A 16 -24.49 -19.04 -25.60
CA LEU A 16 -25.22 -17.96 -24.91
C LEU A 16 -25.33 -18.17 -23.40
N GLY A 17 -25.43 -19.43 -22.93
CA GLY A 17 -25.53 -19.75 -21.50
C GLY A 17 -24.32 -19.29 -20.69
N TYR A 18 -23.11 -19.39 -21.25
CA TYR A 18 -21.88 -18.91 -20.61
C TYR A 18 -21.73 -17.39 -20.62
N LEU A 19 -22.39 -16.70 -21.56
CA LEU A 19 -22.31 -15.24 -21.72
C LEU A 19 -23.37 -14.51 -20.89
N SER A 20 -24.37 -15.22 -20.38
CA SER A 20 -25.57 -14.68 -19.74
C SER A 20 -25.53 -14.68 -18.20
N ASN A 21 -24.55 -15.33 -17.56
CA ASN A 21 -24.50 -15.43 -16.10
C ASN A 21 -23.83 -14.20 -15.47
N SER A 22 -24.60 -13.46 -14.66
CA SER A 22 -24.20 -12.17 -14.07
C SER A 22 -23.16 -12.25 -12.96
N GLU A 23 -22.98 -13.42 -12.36
CA GLU A 23 -22.11 -13.57 -11.18
C GLU A 23 -20.62 -13.62 -11.54
N PHE A 24 -20.29 -14.05 -12.77
CA PHE A 24 -18.93 -14.04 -13.30
C PHE A 24 -18.95 -13.84 -14.83
N PRO A 25 -19.10 -12.61 -15.32
CA PRO A 25 -19.27 -12.33 -16.74
C PRO A 25 -17.98 -12.62 -17.51
N LEU A 26 -18.12 -12.84 -18.82
CA LEU A 26 -16.99 -13.01 -19.73
C LEU A 26 -16.04 -11.80 -19.64
N PRO A 27 -14.77 -11.98 -19.25
CA PRO A 27 -13.79 -10.90 -19.28
C PRO A 27 -13.61 -10.45 -20.72
N LEU A 28 -13.74 -9.14 -20.98
CA LEU A 28 -13.55 -8.56 -22.30
C LEU A 28 -12.19 -7.87 -22.38
N TYR A 29 -11.52 -7.99 -23.52
CA TYR A 29 -10.28 -7.27 -23.80
C TYR A 29 -10.51 -6.22 -24.88
N ASN A 30 -10.21 -4.97 -24.53
CA ASN A 30 -10.13 -3.86 -25.46
C ASN A 30 -8.73 -3.24 -25.34
N ASP A 31 -8.03 -3.13 -26.47
CA ASP A 31 -6.70 -2.50 -26.52
C ASP A 31 -6.72 -1.05 -26.00
N ALA A 32 -7.85 -0.36 -26.14
CA ALA A 32 -8.01 1.01 -25.63
C ALA A 32 -8.21 1.10 -24.10
N ALA A 33 -8.55 0.00 -23.41
CA ALA A 33 -9.02 0.03 -22.02
C ALA A 33 -7.92 -0.01 -20.95
N GLU A 34 -6.68 0.35 -21.27
CA GLU A 34 -5.47 0.31 -20.39
C GLU A 34 -5.27 -1.01 -19.61
N THR A 35 -5.99 -2.07 -19.97
CA THR A 35 -5.98 -3.34 -19.25
C THR A 35 -4.74 -4.12 -19.63
N ASN A 36 -3.98 -4.60 -18.64
CA ASN A 36 -2.80 -5.39 -18.93
C ASN A 36 -3.17 -6.71 -19.64
N PRO A 37 -2.52 -7.09 -20.75
CA PRO A 37 -2.88 -8.30 -21.49
C PRO A 37 -2.69 -9.60 -20.69
N VAL A 38 -1.65 -9.66 -19.84
CA VAL A 38 -1.39 -10.81 -18.95
C VAL A 38 -2.49 -10.92 -17.90
N PHE A 39 -2.91 -9.78 -17.33
CA PHE A 39 -4.02 -9.75 -16.39
C PHE A 39 -5.32 -10.25 -17.02
N HIS A 40 -5.62 -9.79 -18.24
CA HIS A 40 -6.80 -10.26 -18.97
C HIS A 40 -6.77 -11.78 -19.17
N LEU A 41 -5.66 -12.35 -19.64
CA LEU A 41 -5.55 -13.79 -19.82
C LEU A 41 -5.72 -14.56 -18.50
N ARG A 42 -5.18 -14.08 -17.38
CA ARG A 42 -5.40 -14.71 -16.07
C ARG A 42 -6.87 -14.72 -15.67
N ARG A 43 -7.56 -13.58 -15.80
CA ARG A 43 -9.00 -13.48 -15.54
C ARG A 43 -9.82 -14.38 -16.47
N PHE A 44 -9.41 -14.50 -17.72
CA PHE A 44 -10.07 -15.35 -18.69
C PHE A 44 -9.81 -16.85 -18.45
N ASP A 45 -8.61 -17.24 -18.02
CA ASP A 45 -8.30 -18.59 -17.57
C ASP A 45 -9.13 -18.95 -16.31
N GLU A 46 -9.26 -18.02 -15.36
CA GLU A 46 -10.16 -18.16 -14.21
C GLU A 46 -11.62 -18.36 -14.65
N PHE A 47 -12.10 -17.59 -15.65
CA PHE A 47 -13.43 -17.76 -16.24
C PHE A 47 -13.63 -19.14 -16.83
N ILE A 48 -12.68 -19.61 -17.66
CA ILE A 48 -12.73 -20.94 -18.28
C ILE A 48 -12.83 -22.03 -17.20
N ASN A 49 -12.03 -21.90 -16.15
CA ASN A 49 -11.97 -22.88 -15.07
C ASN A 49 -13.25 -22.86 -14.22
N PHE A 50 -13.73 -21.68 -13.85
CA PHE A 50 -14.94 -21.50 -13.05
C PHE A 50 -16.19 -22.05 -13.75
N HIS A 51 -16.35 -21.72 -15.03
CA HIS A 51 -17.48 -22.19 -15.84
C HIS A 51 -17.27 -23.58 -16.45
N ASN A 52 -16.15 -24.25 -16.17
CA ASN A 52 -15.79 -25.56 -16.74
C ASN A 52 -15.91 -25.60 -18.27
N VAL A 53 -15.48 -24.53 -18.95
CA VAL A 53 -15.66 -24.40 -20.40
C VAL A 53 -14.97 -25.57 -21.12
N PRO A 54 -15.72 -26.36 -21.92
CA PRO A 54 -15.19 -27.49 -22.67
C PRO A 54 -14.04 -27.06 -23.58
N LYS A 55 -12.96 -27.86 -23.65
CA LYS A 55 -11.78 -27.57 -24.48
C LYS A 55 -12.11 -27.13 -25.92
N PRO A 56 -13.06 -27.77 -26.64
CA PRO A 56 -13.41 -27.37 -28.00
C PRO A 56 -14.00 -25.95 -28.11
N LEU A 57 -14.63 -25.45 -27.04
CA LEU A 57 -15.31 -24.14 -27.03
C LEU A 57 -14.40 -23.00 -26.57
N ARG A 58 -13.27 -23.29 -25.91
CA ARG A 58 -12.39 -22.26 -25.32
C ARG A 58 -11.88 -21.26 -26.34
N LEU A 59 -11.51 -21.72 -27.54
CA LEU A 59 -11.05 -20.84 -28.61
C LEU A 59 -12.17 -19.89 -29.05
N ALA A 60 -13.37 -20.41 -29.33
CA ALA A 60 -14.51 -19.59 -29.73
C ALA A 60 -14.89 -18.55 -28.65
N VAL A 61 -14.86 -18.94 -27.38
CA VAL A 61 -15.09 -18.03 -26.24
C VAL A 61 -13.99 -16.97 -26.15
N ALA A 62 -12.72 -17.32 -26.40
CA ALA A 62 -11.60 -16.38 -26.42
C ALA A 62 -11.69 -15.39 -27.59
N CYS A 63 -12.18 -15.82 -28.75
CA CYS A 63 -12.46 -14.90 -29.84
C CYS A 63 -13.56 -13.89 -29.47
N ARG A 64 -14.58 -14.34 -28.73
CA ARG A 64 -15.68 -13.48 -28.26
C ARG A 64 -15.25 -12.52 -27.13
N SER A 65 -14.18 -12.81 -26.38
CA SER A 65 -13.65 -11.88 -25.39
C SER A 65 -12.94 -10.68 -26.00
N MET A 66 -12.51 -10.79 -27.27
CA MET A 66 -11.85 -9.71 -27.99
C MET A 66 -12.89 -8.70 -28.49
N VAL A 67 -12.83 -7.48 -27.95
CA VAL A 67 -13.73 -6.39 -28.31
C VAL A 67 -12.96 -5.19 -28.87
N GLY A 68 -13.70 -4.21 -29.38
CA GLY A 68 -13.12 -3.08 -30.11
C GLY A 68 -12.77 -3.42 -31.57
N HIS A 69 -12.52 -2.37 -32.36
CA HIS A 69 -12.28 -2.51 -33.80
C HIS A 69 -11.00 -3.31 -34.09
N ILE A 70 -9.89 -2.94 -33.46
CA ILE A 70 -8.59 -3.59 -33.66
C ILE A 70 -8.61 -5.04 -33.18
N GLY A 71 -9.22 -5.32 -32.03
CA GLY A 71 -9.33 -6.67 -31.49
C GLY A 71 -10.08 -7.62 -32.42
N LYS A 72 -11.22 -7.18 -32.97
CA LYS A 72 -12.01 -7.98 -33.93
C LYS A 72 -11.24 -8.25 -35.23
N GLN A 73 -10.61 -7.23 -35.81
CA GLN A 73 -9.81 -7.39 -37.02
C GLN A 73 -8.61 -8.33 -36.81
N TRP A 74 -7.96 -8.24 -35.64
CA TRP A 74 -6.87 -9.16 -35.31
C TRP A 74 -7.35 -10.61 -35.22
N VAL A 75 -8.52 -10.86 -34.62
CA VAL A 75 -9.10 -12.21 -34.58
C VAL A 75 -9.29 -12.72 -36.01
N GLU A 76 -9.96 -11.97 -36.89
CA GLU A 76 -10.15 -12.36 -38.29
C GLU A 76 -8.82 -12.67 -39.00
N ALA A 77 -7.78 -11.87 -38.74
CA ALA A 77 -6.46 -12.04 -39.33
C ALA A 77 -5.67 -13.23 -38.76
N VAL A 78 -5.96 -13.70 -37.55
CA VAL A 78 -5.15 -14.75 -36.88
C VAL A 78 -5.85 -16.10 -36.83
N MET A 79 -7.18 -16.14 -36.95
CA MET A 79 -7.98 -17.36 -36.79
C MET A 79 -7.62 -18.50 -37.75
N HIS A 80 -7.10 -18.18 -38.94
CA HIS A 80 -6.66 -19.21 -39.89
C HIS A 80 -5.37 -19.94 -39.47
N ASN A 81 -4.59 -19.36 -38.54
CA ASN A 81 -3.30 -19.89 -38.08
C ASN A 81 -3.36 -20.45 -36.65
N VAL A 82 -4.48 -20.28 -35.95
CA VAL A 82 -4.63 -20.67 -34.55
C VAL A 82 -5.53 -21.90 -34.44
N ALA A 83 -4.93 -23.03 -34.07
CA ALA A 83 -5.63 -24.31 -33.98
C ALA A 83 -6.42 -24.49 -32.67
N ASP A 84 -5.91 -23.92 -31.57
CA ASP A 84 -6.49 -24.09 -30.24
C ASP A 84 -6.29 -22.86 -29.35
N TYR A 85 -6.82 -22.96 -28.13
CA TYR A 85 -6.73 -21.89 -27.14
C TYR A 85 -5.27 -21.60 -26.67
N GLU A 86 -4.38 -22.58 -26.67
CA GLU A 86 -2.98 -22.36 -26.28
C GLU A 86 -2.21 -21.59 -27.35
N ALA A 87 -2.46 -21.91 -28.63
CA ALA A 87 -1.96 -21.14 -29.77
C ALA A 87 -2.53 -19.71 -29.77
N PHE A 88 -3.80 -19.54 -29.41
CA PHE A 88 -4.41 -18.21 -29.23
C PHE A 88 -3.67 -17.38 -28.18
N LYS A 89 -3.44 -17.93 -26.98
CA LYS A 89 -2.72 -17.22 -25.90
C LYS A 89 -1.33 -16.76 -26.33
N LYS A 90 -0.59 -17.62 -27.04
CA LYS A 90 0.74 -17.28 -27.58
C LYS A 90 0.67 -16.15 -28.59
N ALA A 91 -0.24 -16.24 -29.56
CA ALA A 91 -0.43 -15.19 -30.57
C ALA A 91 -0.87 -13.87 -29.93
N PHE A 92 -1.77 -13.93 -28.96
CA PHE A 92 -2.26 -12.77 -28.19
C PHE A 92 -1.11 -12.09 -27.45
N LEU A 93 -0.33 -12.82 -26.65
CA LEU A 93 0.80 -12.25 -25.92
C LEU A 93 1.88 -11.71 -26.86
N ASN A 94 2.15 -12.37 -27.98
CA ASN A 94 3.10 -11.86 -28.97
C ASN A 94 2.65 -10.54 -29.60
N THR A 95 1.34 -10.30 -29.68
CA THR A 95 0.78 -9.07 -30.25
C THR A 95 0.74 -7.95 -29.20
N TRP A 96 0.15 -8.21 -28.03
CA TRP A 96 -0.14 -7.15 -27.03
C TRP A 96 0.83 -7.09 -25.85
N TRP A 97 1.61 -8.15 -25.59
CA TRP A 97 2.60 -8.21 -24.50
C TRP A 97 3.97 -8.74 -24.96
N SER A 98 4.37 -8.31 -26.16
CA SER A 98 5.63 -8.69 -26.78
C SER A 98 6.84 -8.27 -25.92
N THR A 99 8.00 -8.87 -26.19
CA THR A 99 9.27 -8.50 -25.56
C THR A 99 9.53 -6.99 -25.68
N SER A 100 9.23 -6.39 -26.84
CA SER A 100 9.36 -4.95 -27.04
C SER A 100 8.44 -4.14 -26.13
N ARG A 101 7.18 -4.57 -25.94
CA ARG A 101 6.24 -3.92 -25.01
C ARG A 101 6.71 -4.03 -23.56
N GLN A 102 7.21 -5.20 -23.17
CA GLN A 102 7.81 -5.42 -21.86
C GLN A 102 9.05 -4.55 -21.63
N SER A 103 9.90 -4.37 -22.64
CA SER A 103 11.06 -3.46 -22.56
C SER A 103 10.64 -2.01 -22.33
N LEU A 104 9.56 -1.53 -22.98
CA LEU A 104 9.02 -0.19 -22.72
C LEU A 104 8.53 -0.03 -21.28
N VAL A 105 7.88 -1.06 -20.74
CA VAL A 105 7.45 -1.08 -19.34
C VAL A 105 8.66 -1.08 -18.39
N LYS A 106 9.71 -1.86 -18.69
CA LYS A 106 10.98 -1.83 -17.94
C LYS A 106 11.62 -0.45 -17.99
N CYS A 107 11.72 0.19 -19.15
CA CYS A 107 12.23 1.57 -19.25
C CYS A 107 11.41 2.52 -18.37
N THR A 108 10.08 2.41 -18.42
CA THR A 108 9.17 3.20 -17.60
C THR A 108 9.38 2.95 -16.11
N LEU A 109 9.67 1.72 -15.68
CA LEU A 109 9.94 1.36 -14.29
C LEU A 109 11.22 1.99 -13.74
N TYR A 110 12.27 2.21 -14.54
CA TYR A 110 13.52 2.78 -14.04
C TYR A 110 13.69 4.28 -14.31
N GLN A 111 12.97 4.81 -15.31
CA GLN A 111 13.18 6.18 -15.79
C GLN A 111 12.02 7.13 -15.45
N ALA A 112 10.86 6.60 -15.05
CA ALA A 112 9.73 7.46 -14.73
C ALA A 112 10.02 8.37 -13.53
N LYS A 113 9.27 9.47 -13.48
CA LYS A 113 9.26 10.38 -12.34
C LYS A 113 7.82 10.61 -11.92
N TYR A 114 7.61 10.73 -10.62
CA TYR A 114 6.32 11.10 -10.09
C TYR A 114 5.98 12.52 -10.52
N ASP A 115 4.89 12.68 -11.25
CA ASP A 115 4.34 13.97 -11.61
C ASP A 115 3.08 14.26 -10.80
N ARG A 116 3.06 15.38 -10.07
CA ARG A 116 1.88 15.82 -9.32
C ARG A 116 0.71 16.18 -10.23
N ARG A 117 0.96 16.53 -11.49
CA ARG A 117 -0.07 16.87 -12.47
C ARG A 117 -0.72 15.63 -13.11
N SER A 118 -0.17 14.44 -12.87
CA SER A 118 -0.73 13.18 -13.38
C SER A 118 -2.11 12.82 -12.80
N GLY A 119 -2.55 13.51 -11.74
CA GLY A 119 -3.78 13.18 -11.01
C GLY A 119 -3.62 11.99 -10.06
N LEU A 120 -2.47 11.32 -10.02
CA LEU A 120 -2.20 10.22 -9.09
C LEU A 120 -1.65 10.74 -7.76
N SER A 121 -2.15 10.16 -6.66
CA SER A 121 -1.47 10.26 -5.36
C SER A 121 -0.10 9.58 -5.42
N LEU A 122 0.77 9.85 -4.45
CA LEU A 122 2.06 9.16 -4.33
C LEU A 122 1.85 7.64 -4.22
N SER A 123 0.90 7.20 -3.41
CA SER A 123 0.57 5.78 -3.26
C SER A 123 -0.07 5.18 -4.52
N GLY A 124 -0.90 5.94 -5.24
CA GLY A 124 -1.47 5.53 -6.53
C GLY A 124 -0.41 5.36 -7.61
N HIS A 125 0.59 6.26 -7.64
CA HIS A 125 1.76 6.12 -8.53
C HIS A 125 2.53 4.84 -8.20
N PHE A 126 2.81 4.59 -6.92
CA PHE A 126 3.49 3.37 -6.51
C PHE A 126 2.73 2.12 -6.95
N LEU A 127 1.44 2.04 -6.61
CA LEU A 127 0.59 0.90 -6.92
C LEU A 127 0.54 0.66 -8.43
N LYS A 128 0.36 1.71 -9.24
CA LYS A 128 0.38 1.60 -10.70
C LYS A 128 1.66 0.93 -11.20
N HIS A 129 2.82 1.39 -10.74
CA HIS A 129 4.11 0.86 -11.21
C HIS A 129 4.42 -0.54 -10.66
N VAL A 130 4.06 -0.84 -9.40
CA VAL A 130 4.18 -2.19 -8.84
C VAL A 130 3.30 -3.18 -9.60
N THR A 131 2.03 -2.84 -9.80
CA THR A 131 1.10 -3.70 -10.54
C THR A 131 1.58 -3.93 -11.95
N MET A 132 2.01 -2.88 -12.65
CA MET A 132 2.54 -2.99 -14.01
C MET A 132 3.79 -3.89 -14.07
N ALA A 133 4.71 -3.75 -13.12
CA ALA A 133 5.93 -4.54 -13.08
C ALA A 133 5.70 -6.00 -12.67
N SER A 134 4.62 -6.30 -11.94
CA SER A 134 4.25 -7.68 -11.56
C SER A 134 3.93 -8.58 -12.77
N TYR A 135 3.67 -8.00 -13.93
CA TYR A 135 3.39 -8.70 -15.19
C TYR A 135 4.62 -8.85 -16.09
N LEU A 136 5.77 -8.31 -15.70
CA LEU A 136 7.02 -8.48 -16.46
C LEU A 136 7.54 -9.91 -16.34
N ASP A 137 8.21 -10.36 -17.40
CA ASP A 137 8.94 -11.62 -17.42
C ASP A 137 10.44 -11.37 -17.73
N PRO A 138 11.39 -11.77 -16.85
CA PRO A 138 11.14 -12.19 -15.47
C PRO A 138 10.58 -11.04 -14.61
N ARG A 139 9.81 -11.40 -13.57
CA ARG A 139 9.33 -10.44 -12.58
C ARG A 139 10.51 -9.93 -11.74
N PRO A 140 10.73 -8.61 -11.64
CA PRO A 140 11.77 -8.05 -10.78
C PRO A 140 11.52 -8.38 -9.31
N SER A 141 12.60 -8.46 -8.52
CA SER A 141 12.48 -8.74 -7.08
C SER A 141 11.77 -7.59 -6.35
N ASP A 142 11.12 -7.88 -5.23
CA ASP A 142 10.40 -6.87 -4.46
C ASP A 142 11.32 -5.72 -4.01
N GLY A 143 12.55 -6.03 -3.58
CA GLY A 143 13.56 -5.02 -3.24
C GLY A 143 13.94 -4.14 -4.43
N GLU A 144 14.17 -4.74 -5.60
CA GLU A 144 14.47 -4.01 -6.83
C GLU A 144 13.31 -3.09 -7.25
N LEU A 145 12.06 -3.57 -7.15
CA LEU A 145 10.86 -2.78 -7.42
C LEU A 145 10.74 -1.58 -6.49
N ILE A 146 10.94 -1.79 -5.19
CA ILE A 146 10.87 -0.73 -4.19
C ILE A 146 11.94 0.33 -4.48
N GLU A 147 13.19 -0.09 -4.75
CA GLU A 147 14.29 0.83 -5.05
C GLU A 147 14.06 1.62 -6.35
N ALA A 148 13.63 0.93 -7.42
CA ALA A 148 13.35 1.55 -8.71
C ALA A 148 12.22 2.59 -8.60
N ILE A 149 11.10 2.22 -7.97
CA ILE A 149 9.95 3.11 -7.84
C ILE A 149 10.24 4.23 -6.83
N ARG A 150 11.03 3.98 -5.78
CA ARG A 150 11.48 5.05 -4.86
C ARG A 150 12.21 6.15 -5.62
N ALA A 151 13.04 5.79 -6.59
CA ALA A 151 13.77 6.75 -7.43
C ALA A 151 12.85 7.61 -8.31
N HIS A 152 11.56 7.29 -8.44
CA HIS A 152 10.58 8.15 -9.11
C HIS A 152 10.27 9.42 -8.31
N TYR A 153 10.39 9.38 -6.98
CA TYR A 153 9.92 10.47 -6.11
C TYR A 153 11.00 11.52 -5.83
N PRO A 154 10.62 12.74 -5.39
CA PRO A 154 11.56 13.72 -4.87
C PRO A 154 12.29 13.24 -3.62
N ILE A 155 13.51 13.74 -3.38
CA ILE A 155 14.41 13.28 -2.30
C ILE A 155 13.76 13.24 -0.90
N GLY A 156 12.87 14.17 -0.59
CA GLY A 156 12.16 14.19 0.70
C GLY A 156 11.28 12.97 0.92
N VAL A 157 10.58 12.51 -0.12
CA VAL A 157 9.75 11.30 -0.07
C VAL A 157 10.64 10.06 0.02
N GLN A 158 11.73 10.02 -0.74
CA GLN A 158 12.66 8.89 -0.72
C GLN A 158 13.22 8.64 0.69
N ARG A 159 13.59 9.71 1.40
CA ARG A 159 14.08 9.62 2.78
C ARG A 159 13.02 9.11 3.74
N ALA A 160 11.78 9.59 3.62
CA ALA A 160 10.68 9.10 4.44
C ALA A 160 10.46 7.58 4.25
N MET A 161 10.49 7.10 3.01
CA MET A 161 10.35 5.67 2.70
C MET A 161 11.47 4.80 3.31
N LEU A 162 12.71 5.29 3.36
CA LEU A 162 13.84 4.57 3.97
C LEU A 162 13.72 4.41 5.49
N THR A 163 13.15 5.42 6.15
CA THR A 163 13.02 5.44 7.62
C THR A 163 12.09 4.32 8.13
N ASN A 164 11.18 3.87 7.27
CA ASN A 164 10.16 2.88 7.58
C ASN A 164 10.54 1.42 7.22
N GLN A 165 11.82 1.17 6.89
CA GLN A 165 12.39 -0.19 6.68
C GLN A 165 11.53 -1.11 5.78
N MET A 166 11.23 -0.64 4.58
CA MET A 166 10.39 -1.39 3.64
C MET A 166 11.19 -2.45 2.89
N TYR A 167 11.02 -3.73 3.27
CA TYR A 167 11.68 -4.86 2.61
C TYR A 167 10.74 -5.74 1.78
N THR A 168 9.42 -5.57 1.94
CA THR A 168 8.39 -6.36 1.26
C THR A 168 7.35 -5.45 0.64
N ILE A 169 6.73 -5.91 -0.46
CA ILE A 169 5.54 -5.25 -1.03
C ILE A 169 4.32 -5.63 -0.18
N ASP A 170 4.30 -5.23 1.08
CA ASP A 170 3.06 -5.14 1.84
C ASP A 170 2.48 -3.75 1.62
N LEU A 171 1.42 -3.71 0.80
CA LEU A 171 0.75 -2.48 0.42
C LEU A 171 0.28 -1.69 1.66
N ASN A 172 -0.14 -2.37 2.73
CA ASN A 172 -0.63 -1.71 3.93
C ASN A 172 0.45 -0.86 4.58
N HIS A 173 1.65 -1.44 4.80
CA HIS A 173 2.80 -0.72 5.36
C HIS A 173 3.23 0.46 4.48
N TYR A 174 3.07 0.33 3.17
CA TYR A 174 3.41 1.38 2.20
C TYR A 174 2.46 2.58 2.24
N PHE A 175 1.15 2.33 2.33
CA PHE A 175 0.14 3.40 2.43
C PHE A 175 0.36 4.24 3.70
N TYR A 176 0.61 3.62 4.86
CA TYR A 176 0.87 4.33 6.11
C TYR A 176 2.09 5.25 6.03
N SER A 177 3.20 4.76 5.48
CA SER A 177 4.45 5.53 5.35
C SER A 177 4.31 6.79 4.48
N ILE A 178 3.57 6.69 3.37
CA ILE A 178 3.41 7.80 2.45
C ILE A 178 2.40 8.81 2.99
N ASP A 179 1.34 8.31 3.63
CA ASP A 179 0.34 9.15 4.27
C ASP A 179 0.95 9.91 5.45
N GLU A 180 1.88 9.31 6.20
CA GLU A 180 2.64 9.99 7.26
C GLU A 180 3.55 11.10 6.70
N TYR A 181 4.21 10.88 5.55
CA TYR A 181 4.95 11.94 4.87
C TYR A 181 4.03 13.07 4.36
N LEU A 182 2.86 12.73 3.81
CA LEU A 182 1.87 13.69 3.36
C LEU A 182 1.29 14.49 4.54
N GLN A 183 1.05 13.85 5.68
CA GLN A 183 0.68 14.50 6.93
C GLN A 183 1.80 15.41 7.42
N PHE A 184 3.04 14.93 7.51
CA PHE A 184 4.18 15.75 7.93
C PHE A 184 4.39 16.95 7.02
N LYS A 185 4.19 16.81 5.71
CA LYS A 185 4.29 17.92 4.76
C LYS A 185 3.09 18.87 4.83
N ALA A 186 1.88 18.36 5.03
CA ALA A 186 0.68 19.17 5.22
C ALA A 186 0.78 19.99 6.50
N ILE A 187 1.20 19.33 7.59
CA ILE A 187 1.61 19.90 8.86
C ILE A 187 2.67 20.95 8.53
N ALA A 188 3.86 20.62 8.01
CA ALA A 188 4.95 21.55 7.64
C ALA A 188 4.50 22.78 6.80
N SER A 189 3.53 22.61 5.89
CA SER A 189 2.98 23.71 5.10
C SER A 189 2.11 24.68 5.91
N GLN A 190 1.47 24.20 6.99
CA GLN A 190 0.78 25.04 7.98
C GLN A 190 1.76 25.81 8.90
N TRP A 191 3.05 25.44 8.99
CA TRP A 191 4.03 26.13 9.85
C TRP A 191 4.60 27.40 9.22
N HIS A 192 4.27 27.70 7.96
CA HIS A 192 4.73 28.91 7.28
C HIS A 192 3.93 30.18 7.65
N THR A 193 2.88 30.08 8.47
CA THR A 193 2.20 31.25 9.04
C THR A 193 2.93 31.75 10.28
N LYS A 194 3.36 33.03 10.24
CA LYS A 194 4.16 33.75 11.26
C LYS A 194 3.67 33.61 12.71
N GLU A 195 2.39 33.28 12.91
CA GLU A 195 1.74 33.01 14.21
C GLU A 195 2.43 31.89 15.01
N PHE A 196 3.02 30.88 14.36
CA PHE A 196 3.57 29.73 15.08
C PHE A 196 4.98 29.94 15.65
N ILE A 197 5.81 30.83 15.08
CA ILE A 197 7.13 31.14 15.66
C ILE A 197 6.96 31.72 17.07
N TYR A 198 5.95 32.56 17.28
CA TYR A 198 5.60 33.07 18.60
C TYR A 198 5.10 31.97 19.54
N SER A 199 4.29 31.04 19.05
CA SER A 199 3.82 29.89 19.85
C SER A 199 4.94 28.91 20.20
N LEU A 200 5.92 28.68 19.30
CA LEU A 200 7.06 27.79 19.54
C LEU A 200 8.07 28.43 20.50
N ILE A 201 8.31 29.75 20.40
CA ILE A 201 9.10 30.50 21.39
C ILE A 201 8.41 30.42 22.76
N ASN A 202 7.09 30.64 22.84
CA ASN A 202 6.35 30.51 24.10
C ASN A 202 6.36 29.08 24.65
N TYR A 203 6.25 28.06 23.79
CA TYR A 203 6.28 26.66 24.20
C TYR A 203 7.67 26.23 24.70
N VAL A 204 8.74 26.64 24.03
CA VAL A 204 10.12 26.40 24.46
C VAL A 204 10.43 27.16 25.76
N TYR A 205 9.95 28.39 25.92
CA TYR A 205 10.06 29.14 27.17
C TYR A 205 9.26 28.49 28.31
N CYS A 206 8.01 28.09 28.08
CA CYS A 206 7.20 27.37 29.06
C CYS A 206 7.86 26.06 29.48
N HIS A 207 8.43 25.30 28.55
CA HIS A 207 9.07 24.03 28.84
C HIS A 207 10.41 24.20 29.61
N HIS A 208 11.16 25.28 29.35
CA HIS A 208 12.35 25.61 30.15
C HIS A 208 11.99 26.09 31.56
N ILE A 209 10.95 26.90 31.71
CA ILE A 209 10.45 27.35 33.02
C ILE A 209 9.88 26.16 33.82
N LEU A 210 9.18 25.23 33.17
CA LEU A 210 8.66 24.03 33.83
C LEU A 210 9.79 23.10 34.30
N LYS A 211 10.87 22.96 33.52
CA LYS A 211 12.07 22.22 33.93
C LYS A 211 12.78 22.86 35.13
N LEU A 212 12.85 24.19 35.17
CA LEU A 212 13.42 24.92 36.31
C LEU A 212 12.54 24.77 37.57
N LEU A 213 11.22 24.84 37.43
CA LEU A 213 10.28 24.63 38.54
C LEU A 213 10.35 23.21 39.10
N VAL A 214 10.50 22.18 38.26
CA VAL A 214 10.64 20.80 38.72
C VAL A 214 11.96 20.58 39.47
N ILE A 215 13.05 21.23 39.04
CA ILE A 215 14.33 21.17 39.74
C ILE A 215 14.25 21.89 41.09
N GLU A 216 13.64 23.08 41.16
CA GLU A 216 13.45 23.78 42.42
C GLU A 216 12.52 23.01 43.37
N LEU A 217 11.45 22.39 42.85
CA LEU A 217 10.56 21.54 43.66
C LEU A 217 11.30 20.32 44.21
N PHE A 218 12.22 19.73 43.42
CA PHE A 218 13.04 18.60 43.84
C PHE A 218 14.09 18.99 44.89
N ILE A 219 14.71 20.17 44.76
CA ILE A 219 15.62 20.72 45.77
C ILE A 219 14.84 21.03 47.06
N PHE A 220 13.63 21.59 46.94
CA PHE A 220 12.77 21.88 48.08
C PHE A 220 12.36 20.58 48.80
N LEU A 221 11.87 19.58 48.06
CA LEU A 221 11.44 18.29 48.63
C LEU A 221 12.60 17.51 49.26
N SER A 222 13.80 17.53 48.67
CA SER A 222 14.99 16.88 49.26
C SER A 222 15.45 17.58 50.55
N SER A 223 15.30 18.91 50.62
CA SER A 223 15.59 19.68 51.84
C SER A 223 14.63 19.31 52.97
N PHE A 224 13.33 19.15 52.68
CA PHE A 224 12.35 18.69 53.66
C PHE A 224 12.61 17.25 54.13
N TYR A 225 12.98 16.36 53.21
CA TYR A 225 13.32 14.97 53.56
C TYR A 225 14.53 14.91 54.50
N PHE A 226 15.54 15.76 54.27
CA PHE A 226 16.72 15.86 55.13
C PHE A 226 16.38 16.43 56.51
N ILE A 227 15.48 17.43 56.60
CA ILE A 227 15.00 17.97 57.87
C ILE A 227 14.22 16.92 58.66
N PHE A 228 13.35 16.15 58.02
CA PHE A 228 12.61 15.06 58.67
C PHE A 228 13.54 13.96 59.19
N TYR A 229 14.55 13.56 58.42
CA TYR A 229 15.56 12.60 58.86
C TYR A 229 16.40 13.14 60.03
N PHE A 230 16.76 14.42 59.99
CA PHE A 230 17.53 15.06 61.05
C PHE A 230 16.71 15.20 62.35
N LEU A 231 15.42 15.54 62.26
CA LEU A 231 14.51 15.59 63.40
C LEU A 231 14.22 14.20 63.99
N ALA A 232 14.06 13.18 63.14
CA ALA A 232 13.93 11.79 63.57
C ALA A 232 15.21 11.31 64.28
N TYR A 233 16.38 11.63 63.73
CA TYR A 233 17.67 11.31 64.32
C TYR A 233 17.89 12.01 65.67
N LEU A 234 17.52 13.30 65.78
CA LEU A 234 17.57 14.04 67.06
C LEU A 234 16.59 13.47 68.09
N SER A 235 15.41 13.03 67.69
CA SER A 235 14.46 12.36 68.59
C SER A 235 14.99 11.02 69.12
N PHE A 236 15.87 10.35 68.36
CA PHE A 236 16.53 9.12 68.79
C PHE A 236 17.69 9.37 69.77
N ILE A 237 18.33 10.54 69.70
CA ILE A 237 19.47 10.91 70.56
C ILE A 237 19.02 11.54 71.89
N TYR A 238 17.89 12.27 71.90
CA TYR A 238 17.47 13.08 73.06
C TYR A 238 16.33 12.51 73.90
N VAL A 239 15.83 11.30 73.62
CA VAL A 239 14.86 10.64 74.51
C VAL A 239 15.63 9.77 75.52
N PRO A 240 15.66 10.13 76.81
CA PRO A 240 16.15 9.21 77.83
C PRO A 240 15.26 7.96 77.86
N LEU A 241 15.90 6.79 77.96
CA LEU A 241 15.22 5.52 78.23
C LEU A 241 14.43 5.65 79.54
N ASP A 242 13.15 6.05 79.49
CA ASP A 242 12.17 5.80 80.56
C ASP A 242 10.71 6.17 80.21
N VAL A 243 10.35 6.20 78.91
CA VAL A 243 8.92 6.32 78.51
C VAL A 243 8.58 5.34 77.39
N PHE A 244 8.69 4.04 77.69
CA PHE A 244 8.32 2.95 76.77
C PHE A 244 6.89 2.43 76.94
N HIS A 245 5.94 3.27 77.39
CA HIS A 245 4.55 2.84 77.63
C HIS A 245 3.45 3.58 76.88
N ILE A 246 3.75 4.50 75.94
CA ILE A 246 2.71 5.21 75.18
C ILE A 246 2.68 4.83 73.68
N LEU A 247 3.63 4.04 73.20
CA LEU A 247 3.67 3.62 71.80
C LEU A 247 2.51 2.72 71.30
N PRO A 248 1.74 1.99 72.14
CA PRO A 248 0.55 1.28 71.65
C PRO A 248 -0.64 2.20 71.35
N PHE A 249 -0.64 3.45 71.83
CA PHE A 249 -1.82 4.33 71.74
C PHE A 249 -1.85 5.19 70.47
N LEU A 250 -0.70 5.44 69.84
CA LEU A 250 -0.61 6.20 68.58
C LEU A 250 -0.74 5.34 67.33
N LEU A 251 -0.45 4.03 67.42
CA LEU A 251 -0.71 3.06 66.33
C LEU A 251 -2.21 2.78 66.15
N TRP A 252 -3.03 2.99 67.17
CA TRP A 252 -4.49 2.83 67.08
C TRP A 252 -5.19 4.03 66.40
N ILE A 253 -4.64 5.24 66.51
CA ILE A 253 -5.24 6.46 65.90
C ILE A 253 -4.95 6.55 64.39
N TYR A 254 -3.86 5.94 63.91
CA TYR A 254 -3.46 6.01 62.50
C TYR A 254 -3.79 4.77 61.64
N GLY A 255 -4.53 3.79 62.17
CA GLY A 255 -5.19 2.75 61.39
C GLY A 255 -4.28 2.03 60.37
N MET A 256 -3.17 1.45 60.84
CA MET A 256 -2.48 0.35 60.15
C MET A 256 -2.59 -0.92 60.99
#